data_AF-A0A841QEH6-F1
#
_entry.id   AF-A0A841QEH6-F1
#
_cell.length_a   1.000
_cell.length_b   1.000
_cell.length_c   1.000
_cell.angle_alpha   90.00
_cell.angle_beta   90.00
_cell.angle_gamma   90.00
#
_symmetry.space_group_name_H-M   'P 1'
#
loop_
_entity.id
_entity.type
_entity.pdbx_description
1 polymer ?
#
loop_
_entity_poly.entity_id
_entity_poly.type
_entity_poly.pdbx_seq_one_letter_code
_entity_poly.pdbx_strand_id
1 'polypeptide(L)' 'MSEELKSCPFCGDTRGLKVFGANTDDTLVLSSYVSCENCYSEGPIKRTRSEAITAWNTRAGEKA' A
#
# COMPACT_ATOMS: atom_id res chain seq x y z
N MET A 1 -10.65 12.69 -1.44
CA MET A 1 -10.85 11.44 -2.19
C MET A 1 -10.45 10.31 -1.25
N SER A 2 -11.34 9.37 -0.95
CA SER A 2 -10.95 8.18 -0.21
C SER A 2 -10.01 7.37 -1.10
N GLU A 3 -8.76 7.21 -0.69
CA GLU A 3 -7.74 6.54 -1.49
C GLU A 3 -7.98 5.03 -1.44
N GLU A 4 -8.82 4.54 -2.36
CA GLU A 4 -9.18 3.12 -2.43
C GLU A 4 -7.99 2.26 -2.90
N LEU A 5 -7.65 1.23 -2.12
CA LEU A 5 -6.64 0.25 -2.48
C LEU A 5 -7.20 -0.76 -3.49
N LYS A 6 -6.45 -1.02 -4.56
CA LYS A 6 -6.68 -2.17 -5.43
C LYS A 6 -6.34 -3.48 -4.72
N SER A 7 -6.95 -4.58 -5.16
CA SER A 7 -6.68 -5.94 -4.70
C SER A 7 -5.19 -6.26 -4.63
N CYS A 8 -4.82 -7.15 -3.71
CA CYS A 8 -3.48 -7.71 -3.67
C CYS A 8 -3.15 -8.39 -5.02
N PRO A 9 -2.07 -8.00 -5.70
CA PRO A 9 -1.69 -8.61 -6.98
C PRO A 9 -1.16 -10.04 -6.82
N PHE A 10 -0.85 -10.48 -5.59
CA PHE A 10 -0.27 -11.80 -5.32
C PHE A 10 -1.31 -12.87 -4.95
N CYS A 11 -2.33 -12.50 -4.16
CA CYS A 11 -3.35 -13.44 -3.68
C CYS A 11 -4.78 -13.05 -4.07
N GLY A 12 -4.98 -11.88 -4.68
CA GLY A 12 -6.29 -11.37 -5.10
C GLY A 12 -7.16 -10.81 -3.97
N ASP A 13 -6.70 -10.85 -2.71
CA ASP A 13 -7.49 -10.37 -1.58
C ASP A 13 -7.69 -8.85 -1.62
N THR A 14 -8.92 -8.41 -1.33
CA THR A 14 -9.34 -7.00 -1.31
C THR A 14 -9.60 -6.47 0.09
N ARG A 15 -9.75 -7.35 1.09
CA ARG A 15 -10.20 -6.96 2.44
C ARG A 15 -9.07 -6.85 3.45
N GLY A 16 -8.04 -7.68 3.32
CA GLY A 16 -6.87 -7.71 4.19
C GLY A 16 -5.78 -6.72 3.81
N LEU A 17 -6.10 -5.63 3.12
CA LEU A 17 -5.12 -4.62 2.75
C LEU A 17 -5.05 -3.51 3.80
N LYS A 18 -3.86 -3.31 4.36
CA LYS A 18 -3.60 -2.25 5.35
C LYS A 18 -2.56 -1.28 4.85
N VAL A 19 -2.79 0.01 5.11
CA VAL A 19 -1.79 1.06 4.89
C VAL A 19 -1.17 1.43 6.22
N PHE A 20 0.13 1.31 6.30
CA PHE A 20 0.96 1.73 7.43
C PHE A 20 1.58 3.09 7.08
N GLY A 21 1.62 4.00 8.04
CA GLY A 21 2.17 5.35 7.84
C GLY A 21 1.29 6.45 8.45
N ALA A 22 1.85 7.65 8.60
CA ALA A 22 1.10 8.85 9.00
C ALA A 22 0.40 9.49 7.80
N ASN A 23 -0.74 10.15 8.06
CA ASN A 23 -1.44 10.95 7.05
C ASN A 23 -0.77 12.32 6.81
N THR A 24 0.08 12.76 7.73
CA THR A 24 0.82 14.03 7.66
C THR A 24 2.28 13.76 7.28
N ASP A 25 2.94 14.76 6.68
CA ASP A 25 4.41 14.85 6.56
C ASP A 25 5.03 15.04 7.96
N ASP A 26 4.58 14.24 8.93
CA ASP A 26 5.20 14.13 10.22
C ASP A 26 6.51 13.40 9.99
N THR A 27 7.59 14.18 9.97
CA THR A 27 8.99 13.73 9.85
C THR A 27 9.38 12.57 10.79
N LEU A 28 8.53 12.24 11.77
CA LEU A 28 8.66 11.10 12.67
C LEU A 28 8.26 9.75 12.05
N VAL A 29 7.42 9.73 11.02
CA VAL A 29 7.06 8.50 10.30
C VAL A 29 7.77 8.48 8.96
N LEU A 30 9.00 7.97 8.96
CA LEU A 30 9.89 7.96 7.81
C LEU A 30 9.47 6.98 6.68
N SER A 31 8.41 6.20 6.89
CA SER A 31 8.05 5.09 6.01
C SER A 31 6.56 4.77 6.06
N SER A 32 5.87 5.06 4.96
CA SER A 32 4.51 4.62 4.66
C SER A 32 4.55 3.49 3.62
N TYR A 33 3.74 2.44 3.80
CA TYR A 33 3.66 1.30 2.87
C TYR A 33 2.31 0.60 2.99
N VAL A 34 1.97 -0.22 1.98
CA VAL A 34 0.76 -1.06 2.02
C VAL A 34 1.19 -2.51 2.26
N SER A 35 0.47 -3.25 3.08
CA SER A 35 0.69 -4.69 3.27
C SER A 35 -0.62 -5.45 3.14
N CYS A 36 -0.55 -6.67 2.59
CA CYS A 36 -1.65 -7.62 2.59
C CYS A 36 -1.51 -8.58 3.77
N GLU A 37 -2.47 -8.61 4.68
CA GLU A 37 -2.48 -9.51 5.84
C GLU A 37 -2.79 -10.96 5.49
N ASN A 38 -3.28 -11.23 4.28
CA ASN A 38 -3.59 -12.59 3.83
C ASN A 38 -2.34 -13.34 3.34
N CYS A 39 -1.52 -12.69 2.50
CA CYS A 39 -0.32 -13.29 1.92
C CYS A 39 1.00 -12.63 2.36
N TYR A 40 0.91 -11.63 3.24
CA TYR A 40 2.04 -10.88 3.79
C TYR A 40 2.88 -10.15 2.74
N SER A 41 2.32 -9.88 1.55
CA SER A 41 3.00 -9.10 0.52
C SER A 41 3.09 -7.63 0.92
N GLU A 42 4.29 -7.08 0.94
CA GLU A 42 4.54 -5.69 1.28
C GLU A 42 4.81 -4.85 0.04
N GLY A 43 4.18 -3.68 -0.01
CA GLY A 43 4.36 -2.65 -1.02
C GLY A 43 5.68 -1.89 -0.83
N PRO A 44 6.08 -1.10 -1.84
CA PRO A 44 7.25 -0.24 -1.73
C PRO A 44 7.05 0.79 -0.60
N ILE A 45 8.13 1.02 0.16
CA ILE A 45 8.17 2.05 1.19
C ILE A 45 8.23 3.43 0.54
N LYS A 46 7.35 4.33 0.96
CA LYS A 46 7.21 5.71 0.50
C LYS A 46 7.19 6.67 1.68
N ARG A 47 7.31 7.96 1.43
CA ARG A 47 7.28 8.97 2.50
C ARG A 47 5.86 9.16 3.00
N THR A 48 4.92 9.34 2.07
CA THR A 48 3.52 9.60 2.41
C THR A 48 2.63 8.38 2.19
N ARG A 49 1.51 8.34 2.92
CA ARG A 49 0.43 7.36 2.72
C ARG A 49 -0.07 7.35 1.28
N SER A 50 -0.25 8.53 0.68
CA SER A 50 -0.77 8.67 -0.67
C SER A 50 0.19 8.11 -1.72
N GLU A 51 1.49 8.34 -1.55
CA GLU A 51 2.51 7.72 -2.39
C GLU A 51 2.54 6.21 -2.21
N ALA A 52 2.38 5.70 -0.98
CA ALA A 52 2.32 4.26 -0.71
C ALA A 52 1.12 3.60 -1.41
N ILE A 53 -0.06 4.23 -1.33
CA ILE A 53 -1.28 3.76 -1.99
C ILE A 53 -1.14 3.83 -3.50
N THR A 54 -0.64 4.94 -4.04
CA THR A 54 -0.38 5.10 -5.48
C THR A 54 0.61 4.03 -5.95
N ALA A 55 1.72 3.85 -5.24
CA ALA A 55 2.73 2.86 -5.60
C ALA A 55 2.21 1.42 -5.48
N TRP A 56 1.31 1.13 -4.53
CA TRP A 56 0.59 -0.15 -4.46
C TRP A 56 -0.35 -0.33 -5.66
N ASN A 57 -1.14 0.69 -6.00
CA ASN A 57 -2.11 0.65 -7.09
C ASN A 57 -1.49 0.68 -8.50
N THR A 58 -0.27 1.22 -8.61
CA THR A 58 0.58 1.19 -9.81
C THR A 58 1.43 -0.07 -9.86
N ARG A 59 1.63 -0.76 -8.73
CA ARG A 59 2.33 -2.04 -8.71
C ARG A 59 1.53 -2.98 -9.60
N ALA A 60 2.17 -3.34 -10.70
CA ALA A 60 1.69 -4.20 -11.75
C ALA A 60 0.64 -5.23 -11.24
N GLY A 61 -0.61 -5.02 -11.65
CA GLY A 61 -1.47 -6.12 -12.09
C GLY A 61 -1.00 -6.67 -13.45
N GLU A 62 0.28 -6.52 -13.79
CA GLU A 62 0.91 -7.09 -14.97
C GLU A 62 1.55 -8.40 -14.54
N LYS A 63 0.81 -9.46 -14.82
CA LYS A 63 1.24 -10.86 -15.01
C LYS A 63 2.74 -11.11 -14.77
N ALA A 64 3.03 -11.92 -13.76
CA ALA A 64 4.08 -12.92 -13.87
C ALA A 64 3.40 -14.27 -14.14
#